data_AF-A0A7J4AVU6-F1
#
_entry.id   AF-A0A7J4AVU6-F1
#
_cell.length_a   1.000
_cell.length_b   1.000
_cell.length_c   1.000
_cell.angle_alpha   90.00
_cell.angle_beta   90.00
_cell.angle_gamma   90.00
#
_symmetry.space_group_name_H-M   'P 1'
#
loop_
_entity.id
_entity.type
_entity.pdbx_description
1 polymer ?
#
loop_
_entity_poly.entity_id
_entity_poly.type
_entity_poly.pdbx_seq_one_letter_code
_entity_poly.pdbx_strand_id
1 'polypeptide(L)'
;MFRPRLSENEIRFLLDVLKRDKENVEQKLEQIEVLKREVYRIKKEAYVNPYVVIQEGYLKKKCELQILESQLLTLTRYVYVHNGLMVRFQDLLDGKRKGRLKWPSQFAQLNLSIIEGTKKQ
;
A
#
# COMPACT_ATOMS: atom_id res chain seq x y z
N MET A 1 0.65 25.46 18.88
CA MET A 1 0.35 24.26 18.07
C MET A 1 -0.66 23.38 18.80
N PHE A 2 -1.90 23.31 18.30
CA PHE A 2 -2.96 22.47 18.85
C PHE A 2 -2.68 21.00 18.47
N ARG A 3 -2.65 20.10 19.47
CA ARG A 3 -2.48 18.65 19.26
C ARG A 3 -3.80 17.99 19.65
N PRO A 4 -4.67 17.60 18.71
CA PRO A 4 -5.97 17.02 19.04
C PRO A 4 -5.76 15.73 19.84
N ARG A 5 -6.51 15.56 20.93
CA ARG A 5 -6.65 14.28 21.61
C ARG A 5 -7.66 13.47 20.79
N LEU A 6 -7.21 12.34 20.24
CA LEU A 6 -8.12 11.39 19.62
C LEU A 6 -8.85 10.62 20.73
N SER A 7 -10.16 10.49 20.59
CA SER A 7 -10.98 9.56 21.36
C SER A 7 -10.62 8.11 21.00
N GLU A 8 -10.96 7.18 21.89
CA GLU A 8 -10.74 5.75 21.64
C GLU A 8 -11.45 5.27 20.37
N ASN A 9 -12.67 5.76 20.12
CA ASN A 9 -13.45 5.43 18.93
C ASN A 9 -12.76 5.91 17.64
N GLU A 10 -12.20 7.13 17.65
CA GLU A 10 -11.43 7.64 16.52
C GLU A 10 -10.17 6.80 16.28
N ILE A 11 -9.45 6.40 17.35
CA ILE A 11 -8.25 5.57 17.21
C ILE A 11 -8.59 4.20 16.61
N ARG A 12 -9.69 3.57 17.05
CA ARG A 12 -10.17 2.28 16.50
C ARG A 12 -10.55 2.42 15.02
N PHE A 13 -11.32 3.45 14.67
CA PHE A 13 -11.69 3.71 13.27
C PHE A 13 -10.45 3.88 12.37
N LEU A 14 -9.48 4.67 12.81
CA LEU A 14 -8.24 4.90 12.06
C LEU A 14 -7.40 3.63 11.92
N LEU A 15 -7.36 2.78 12.95
CA LEU A 15 -6.72 1.46 12.86
C LEU A 15 -7.35 0.58 11.80
N ASP A 16 -8.69 0.53 11.75
CA ASP A 16 -9.40 -0.31 10.80
C ASP A 16 -9.27 0.20 9.35
N VAL A 17 -9.24 1.53 9.15
CA VAL A 17 -8.90 2.13 7.86
C VAL A 17 -7.47 1.75 7.44
N LEU A 18 -6.48 1.96 8.32
CA LEU A 18 -5.08 1.65 8.00
C LEU A 18 -4.86 0.16 7.70
N LYS A 19 -5.57 -0.75 8.38
CA LYS A 19 -5.52 -2.19 8.11
C LYS A 19 -6.01 -2.50 6.69
N ARG A 20 -7.17 -1.97 6.30
CA ARG A 20 -7.74 -2.18 4.96
C ARG A 20 -6.84 -1.59 3.87
N ASP A 21 -6.32 -0.39 4.08
CA ASP A 21 -5.44 0.26 3.11
C ASP A 21 -4.12 -0.49 2.97
N LYS A 22 -3.57 -1.00 4.07
CA LYS A 22 -2.39 -1.86 4.05
C LYS A 22 -2.65 -3.14 3.25
N GLU A 23 -3.75 -3.83 3.53
CA GLU A 23 -4.13 -5.07 2.84
C GLU A 23 -4.26 -4.85 1.32
N ASN A 24 -4.93 -3.76 0.91
CA ASN A 24 -5.05 -3.38 -0.50
C ASN A 24 -3.68 -3.15 -1.17
N VAL A 25 -2.72 -2.58 -0.44
CA VAL A 25 -1.37 -2.32 -0.96
C VAL A 25 -0.54 -3.60 -0.99
N GLU A 26 -0.67 -4.48 0.00
CA GLU A 26 -0.03 -5.80 0.02
C GLU A 26 -0.52 -6.67 -1.14
N GLN A 27 -1.81 -6.64 -1.48
CA GLN A 27 -2.36 -7.30 -2.66
C GLN A 27 -1.73 -6.79 -3.97
N LYS A 28 -1.51 -5.47 -4.09
CA LYS A 28 -0.80 -4.90 -5.26
C LYS A 28 0.65 -5.35 -5.35
N LEU A 29 1.34 -5.45 -4.22
CA LEU A 29 2.71 -5.96 -4.16
C LEU A 29 2.77 -7.44 -4.58
N GLU A 30 1.78 -8.23 -4.16
CA GLU A 30 1.67 -9.63 -4.60
C GLU A 30 1.39 -9.73 -6.11
N GLN A 31 0.50 -8.89 -6.64
CA GLN A 31 0.22 -8.82 -8.08
C GLN A 31 1.49 -8.50 -8.90
N ILE A 32 2.36 -7.62 -8.40
CA ILE A 32 3.66 -7.33 -9.03
C ILE A 32 4.50 -8.61 -9.13
N GLU A 33 4.62 -9.37 -8.04
CA GLU A 33 5.42 -10.59 -8.03
C GLU A 33 4.84 -11.68 -8.95
N VAL A 34 3.52 -11.79 -9.03
CA VAL A 34 2.85 -12.66 -10.00
C VAL A 34 3.17 -12.24 -11.43
N LEU A 35 3.00 -10.96 -11.77
CA LEU A 35 3.28 -10.43 -13.11
C LEU A 35 4.75 -10.59 -13.50
N LYS A 36 5.69 -10.40 -12.58
CA LYS A 36 7.13 -10.69 -12.82
C LYS A 36 7.35 -12.13 -13.24
N ARG A 37 6.76 -13.09 -12.52
CA ARG A 37 6.88 -14.52 -12.83
C ARG A 37 6.27 -14.85 -14.19
N GLU A 38 5.11 -14.28 -14.51
CA GLU A 38 4.46 -14.49 -15.80
C GLU A 38 5.27 -13.92 -16.97
N VAL A 39 5.75 -12.67 -16.85
CA VAL A 39 6.59 -12.04 -17.87
C VAL A 39 7.90 -12.82 -18.06
N TYR A 40 8.50 -13.32 -16.97
CA TYR A 40 9.68 -14.17 -17.03
C TYR A 40 9.40 -15.50 -17.74
N ARG A 41 8.28 -16.16 -17.43
CA ARG A 41 7.85 -17.40 -18.09
C ARG A 41 7.69 -17.19 -19.60
N ILE A 42 6.96 -16.15 -20.00
CA ILE A 42 6.74 -15.84 -21.42
C ILE A 42 8.07 -15.53 -22.12
N LYS A 43 8.98 -14.80 -21.47
CA LYS A 43 10.32 -14.53 -22.02
C LYS A 43 11.14 -15.81 -22.22
N LYS A 44 11.02 -16.79 -21.32
CA LYS A 44 11.69 -18.08 -21.43
C LYS A 44 11.10 -18.94 -22.56
N GLU A 45 9.77 -18.96 -22.68
CA GLU A 45 9.07 -19.64 -23.78
C GLU A 45 9.41 -19.02 -25.13
N ALA A 46 9.49 -17.69 -25.20
CA ALA A 46 9.91 -16.92 -26.37
C ALA A 46 11.31 -17.29 -26.89
N TYR A 47 12.22 -17.65 -25.98
CA TYR A 47 13.56 -18.09 -26.35
C TYR A 47 13.53 -19.42 -27.14
N VAL A 48 12.57 -20.28 -26.81
CA VAL A 48 12.37 -21.59 -27.47
C VAL A 48 11.48 -21.46 -28.71
N ASN A 49 10.47 -20.60 -28.65
CA ASN A 49 9.54 -20.33 -29.75
C ASN A 49 9.27 -18.81 -29.86
N PRO A 50 9.95 -18.09 -30.77
CA PRO A 50 9.85 -16.63 -30.89
C PRO A 50 8.43 -16.10 -31.17
N TYR A 51 7.55 -16.92 -31.75
CA TYR A 51 6.18 -16.53 -32.08
C TYR A 51 5.27 -16.35 -30.83
N VAL A 52 5.69 -16.86 -29.67
CA VAL A 52 4.95 -16.72 -28.40
C VAL A 52 4.87 -15.25 -27.94
N VAL A 53 5.85 -14.41 -28.32
CA VAL A 53 5.91 -12.97 -27.96
C VAL A 53 4.89 -12.13 -28.73
N ILE A 54 4.46 -12.60 -29.90
CA ILE A 54 3.54 -11.89 -30.81
C ILE A 54 2.09 -11.94 -30.28
N GLN A 55 1.80 -12.82 -29.32
CA GLN A 55 0.50 -12.84 -28.66
C GLN A 55 0.27 -11.54 -27.90
N GLU A 56 -0.89 -10.90 -28.15
CA GLU A 56 -1.34 -9.62 -27.57
C GLU A 56 -1.27 -9.54 -26.03
N GLY A 57 -1.02 -10.65 -25.33
CA GLY A 57 -0.83 -10.72 -23.89
C GLY A 57 0.56 -10.30 -23.36
N TYR A 58 1.66 -10.51 -24.10
CA TYR A 58 3.01 -10.23 -23.55
C TYR A 58 3.27 -8.74 -23.37
N LEU A 59 3.05 -7.95 -24.42
CA LEU A 59 3.27 -6.50 -24.38
C LEU A 59 2.39 -5.84 -23.32
N LYS A 60 1.12 -6.27 -23.22
CA LYS A 60 0.19 -5.79 -22.19
C LYS A 60 0.69 -6.09 -20.77
N LYS A 61 1.06 -7.34 -20.49
CA LYS A 61 1.59 -7.75 -19.17
C LYS A 61 2.90 -7.07 -18.82
N LYS A 62 3.77 -6.84 -19.82
CA LYS A 62 5.02 -6.11 -19.64
C LYS A 62 4.78 -4.64 -19.32
N CYS A 63 3.85 -3.97 -20.01
CA CYS A 63 3.47 -2.60 -19.70
C CYS A 63 2.84 -2.49 -18.31
N GLU A 64 1.94 -3.40 -17.95
CA GLU A 64 1.33 -3.44 -16.61
C GLU A 64 2.39 -3.62 -15.52
N LEU A 65 3.33 -4.54 -15.72
CA LEU A 65 4.45 -4.75 -14.81
C LEU A 65 5.31 -3.48 -14.68
N GLN A 66 5.65 -2.81 -15.78
CA GLN A 66 6.45 -1.58 -15.74
C GLN A 66 5.75 -0.46 -14.96
N ILE A 67 4.44 -0.29 -15.14
CA ILE A 67 3.65 0.70 -14.39
C ILE A 67 3.70 0.37 -12.90
N LEU A 68 3.47 -0.88 -12.52
CA LEU A 68 3.44 -1.26 -11.11
C LEU A 68 4.84 -1.25 -10.48
N GLU A 69 5.89 -1.63 -11.21
CA GLU A 69 7.29 -1.52 -10.78
C GLU A 69 7.71 -0.06 -10.55
N SER A 70 7.24 0.87 -11.39
CA SER A 70 7.47 2.30 -11.20
C SER A 70 6.84 2.81 -9.88
N GLN A 71 5.81 2.14 -9.39
CA GLN A 71 5.11 2.46 -8.14
C GLN A 71 5.66 1.67 -6.94
N LEU A 72 6.53 0.67 -7.14
CA LEU A 72 6.95 -0.27 -6.10
C LEU A 72 7.55 0.44 -4.88
N LEU A 73 8.47 1.39 -5.10
CA LEU A 73 9.11 2.14 -4.02
C LEU A 73 8.08 2.91 -3.18
N THR A 74 7.07 3.49 -3.84
CA THR A 74 5.97 4.21 -3.19
C THR A 74 5.10 3.27 -2.38
N LEU A 75 4.71 2.12 -2.95
CA LEU A 75 3.89 1.11 -2.28
C LEU A 75 4.61 0.52 -1.05
N THR A 76 5.89 0.16 -1.17
CA THR A 76 6.69 -0.36 -0.05
C THR A 76 6.82 0.68 1.07
N ARG A 77 7.07 1.95 0.72
CA ARG A 77 7.12 3.06 1.70
C ARG A 77 5.76 3.25 2.38
N TYR A 78 4.67 3.11 1.64
CA TYR A 78 3.32 3.23 2.17
C TYR A 78 3.06 2.16 3.24
N VAL A 79 3.36 0.89 2.97
CA VAL A 79 3.24 -0.22 3.95
C VAL A 79 4.07 0.05 5.20
N TYR A 80 5.31 0.52 5.05
CA TYR A 80 6.18 0.85 6.19
C TYR A 80 5.57 1.93 7.09
N VAL A 81 5.05 3.00 6.49
CA VAL A 81 4.39 4.09 7.23
C VAL A 81 3.12 3.59 7.92
N HIS A 82 2.30 2.79 7.23
CA HIS A 82 1.06 2.24 7.77
C HIS A 82 1.31 1.34 8.98
N ASN A 83 2.29 0.44 8.90
CA ASN A 83 2.70 -0.38 10.04
C ASN A 83 3.14 0.48 11.23
N GLY A 84 3.93 1.54 10.99
CA GLY A 84 4.36 2.46 12.05
C GLY A 84 3.20 3.22 12.71
N LEU A 85 2.19 3.62 11.94
CA LEU A 85 0.98 4.27 12.46
C LEU A 85 0.09 3.28 13.21
N MET A 86 -0.09 2.06 12.70
CA MET A 86 -0.87 1.01 13.35
C MET A 86 -0.29 0.64 14.72
N VAL A 87 1.03 0.38 14.82
CA VAL A 87 1.69 0.12 16.11
C VAL A 87 1.45 1.26 17.08
N ARG A 88 1.57 2.49 16.59
CA ARG A 88 1.39 3.68 17.42
C ARG A 88 -0.05 3.82 17.92
N PHE A 89 -1.05 3.55 17.09
CA PHE A 89 -2.45 3.59 17.51
C PHE A 89 -2.78 2.45 18.47
N GLN A 90 -2.22 1.26 18.26
CA GLN A 90 -2.35 0.16 19.21
C GLN A 90 -1.74 0.53 20.57
N ASP A 91 -0.55 1.15 20.60
CA ASP A 91 0.06 1.64 21.84
C ASP A 91 -0.81 2.69 22.58
N LEU A 92 -1.61 3.47 21.84
CA LEU A 92 -2.54 4.43 22.43
C LEU A 92 -3.75 3.72 23.05
N LEU A 93 -4.30 2.71 22.38
CA LEU A 93 -5.39 1.89 22.92
C LEU A 93 -4.95 1.10 24.15
N ASP A 94 -3.74 0.54 24.12
CA ASP A 94 -3.17 -0.25 25.21
C ASP A 94 -2.77 0.61 26.43
N GLY A 95 -2.94 1.95 26.37
CA GLY A 95 -2.52 2.87 27.43
C GLY A 95 -1.00 3.01 27.60
N LYS A 96 -0.20 2.36 26.75
CA LYS A 96 1.28 2.39 26.76
C LYS A 96 1.84 3.77 26.42
N ARG A 97 1.07 4.61 25.70
CA ARG A 97 1.46 5.98 25.32
C ARG A 97 0.33 6.99 25.58
N LYS A 98 0.67 8.15 26.14
CA LYS A 98 -0.28 9.25 26.35
C LYS A 98 -0.57 10.00 25.04
N GLY A 99 -1.64 9.58 24.35
CA GLY A 99 -2.58 10.38 23.53
C GLY A 99 -2.09 11.40 22.51
N ARG A 100 -0.81 11.46 22.12
CA ARG A 100 -0.29 12.51 21.22
C ARG A 100 0.49 11.92 20.04
N LEU A 101 0.01 12.20 18.83
CA LEU A 101 0.82 12.07 17.61
C LEU A 101 1.99 13.07 17.69
N LYS A 102 3.22 12.62 17.37
CA LYS A 102 4.45 13.40 17.64
C LYS A 102 4.64 14.52 16.62
N TRP A 103 4.11 14.37 15.40
CA TRP A 103 4.45 15.24 14.27
C TRP A 103 3.23 15.62 13.42
N PRO A 104 3.07 16.91 13.05
CA PRO A 104 2.03 17.38 12.12
C PRO A 104 2.02 16.62 10.78
N SER A 105 3.17 16.16 10.31
CA SER A 105 3.33 15.39 9.07
C SER A 105 2.64 14.02 9.10
N GLN A 106 2.59 13.36 10.27
CA GLN A 106 1.87 12.09 10.44
C GLN A 106 0.35 12.30 10.38
N PHE A 107 -0.13 13.46 10.86
CA PHE A 107 -1.53 13.84 10.77
C PHE A 107 -1.92 14.23 9.33
N ALA A 108 -1.04 14.93 8.61
CA ALA A 108 -1.25 15.25 7.20
C ALA A 108 -1.28 13.99 6.31
N GLN A 109 -0.43 13.00 6.58
CA GLN A 109 -0.47 11.71 5.88
C GLN A 109 -1.75 10.91 6.18
N LEU A 110 -2.21 10.94 7.43
CA LEU A 110 -3.50 10.37 7.83
C LEU A 110 -4.69 11.08 7.16
N ASN A 111 -4.67 12.41 7.10
CA ASN A 111 -5.72 13.16 6.41
C ASN A 111 -5.73 12.86 4.90
N LEU A 112 -4.57 12.68 4.27
CA LEU A 112 -4.51 12.29 2.86
C LEU A 112 -5.10 10.90 2.62
N SER A 113 -4.78 9.90 3.47
CA SER A 113 -5.36 8.55 3.33
C SER A 113 -6.86 8.51 3.68
N ILE A 114 -7.32 9.28 4.68
CA ILE A 114 -8.76 9.40 5.01
C ILE A 114 -9.53 10.09 3.88
N ILE A 115 -9.00 11.17 3.28
CA ILE A 115 -9.67 11.92 2.19
C ILE A 115 -9.72 11.09 0.90
N GLU A 116 -8.69 10.29 0.61
CA GLU A 116 -8.71 9.36 -0.53
C GLU A 116 -9.63 8.17 -0.29
N GLY A 117 -9.74 7.69 0.96
CA GLY A 117 -10.65 6.61 1.37
C GLY A 117 -12.13 7.01 1.39
N THR A 118 -12.46 8.25 1.79
CA THR A 118 -13.85 8.74 1.83
C THR A 118 -14.39 9.16 0.46
N LYS A 119 -13.54 9.52 -0.51
CA LYS A 119 -13.98 9.80 -1.90
C LYS A 119 -14.49 8.56 -2.65
N LYS A 120 -14.30 7.36 -2.10
CA LYS A 120 -14.77 6.09 -2.69
C LYS A 120 -16.05 5.53 -2.07
N GLN A 121 -16.69 6.25 -1.15
CA GLN A 121 -18.02 5.89 -0.63
C GLN A 121 -19.12 6.70 -1.32
#